data_AF-A0A8S3WKZ5-F1
#
_entry.id   AF-A0A8S3WKZ5-F1
#
_cell.length_a   1.000
_cell.length_b   1.000
_cell.length_c   1.000
_cell.angle_alpha   90.00
_cell.angle_beta   90.00
_cell.angle_gamma   90.00
#
_symmetry.space_group_name_H-M   'P 1'
#
loop_
_entity.id
_entity.type
_entity.pdbx_description
1 polymer ?
#
loop_
_entity_poly.entity_id
_entity_poly.type
_entity_poly.pdbx_seq_one_letter_code
_entity_poly.pdbx_strand_id
1 'polypeptide(L)'
;MKGCEKVGQRLARVYTTLVLSIGETVEEVTDFGFLGTTPTLSCHALGNGALVQVYPDGIRHIRANKRVNEWKAPGKKSIVKCAVNQRQVMIALTGGELVYFEMDPTGQLNEYL
;
A
#
# COMPACT_ATOMS: atom_id res chain seq x y z
N MET A 1 17.59 14.91 8.11
CA MET A 1 16.83 13.97 7.27
C MET A 1 17.26 12.55 7.65
N LYS A 2 16.60 11.93 8.62
CA LYS A 2 16.92 10.54 9.04
C LYS A 2 15.98 9.60 8.29
N GLY A 3 16.59 8.65 7.58
CA GLY A 3 15.96 7.75 6.62
C GLY A 3 14.88 6.86 7.22
N CYS A 4 13.72 6.87 6.58
CA CYS A 4 12.71 5.84 6.69
C CYS A 4 13.03 4.78 5.61
N GLU A 5 14.08 3.98 5.82
CA GLU A 5 14.55 3.00 4.81
C GLU A 5 14.28 1.54 5.17
N LYS A 6 13.57 1.25 6.27
CA LYS A 6 13.31 -0.15 6.67
C LYS A 6 11.90 -0.34 7.20
N VAL A 7 10.91 -0.32 6.30
CA VAL A 7 9.60 -0.93 6.60
C VAL A 7 9.75 -2.42 6.32
N GLY A 8 10.18 -3.18 7.33
CA GLY A 8 10.44 -4.60 7.20
C GLY A 8 10.10 -5.36 8.47
N GLN A 9 8.82 -5.69 8.65
CA GLN A 9 8.41 -6.96 9.25
C GLN A 9 6.96 -7.30 8.84
N ARG A 10 6.82 -8.41 8.11
CA ARG A 10 5.57 -8.92 7.56
C ARG A 10 4.98 -9.96 8.52
N LEU A 11 4.01 -9.57 9.32
CA LEU A 11 3.09 -10.47 10.01
C LEU A 11 1.68 -10.16 9.52
N ALA A 12 1.25 -10.85 8.47
CA ALA A 12 -0.10 -10.73 7.94
C ALA A 12 -0.81 -12.09 8.01
N ARG A 13 -1.28 -12.46 9.21
CA ARG A 13 -2.46 -13.31 9.35
C ARG A 13 -3.19 -12.98 10.66
N VAL A 14 -4.50 -12.72 10.50
CA VAL A 14 -5.58 -12.47 11.47
C VAL A 14 -5.86 -10.97 11.77
N TYR A 15 -6.75 -10.43 10.93
CA TYR A 15 -7.65 -9.27 11.04
C TYR A 15 -7.14 -7.83 11.17
N THR A 16 -5.88 -7.56 11.48
CA THR A 16 -5.41 -6.16 11.62
C THR A 16 -4.04 -5.91 10.99
N THR A 17 -3.80 -4.65 10.60
CA THR A 17 -2.49 -4.19 10.14
C THR A 17 -1.83 -3.38 11.25
N LEU A 18 -0.71 -3.87 11.78
CA LEU A 18 0.11 -3.17 12.77
C LEU A 18 1.31 -2.53 12.07
N VAL A 19 1.50 -1.22 12.27
CA VAL A 19 2.63 -0.47 11.71
C VAL A 19 3.61 -0.13 12.84
N LEU A 20 4.87 -0.54 12.65
CA LEU A 20 5.94 -0.33 13.61
C LEU A 20 7.01 0.57 13.00
N SER A 21 7.44 1.58 13.75
CA SER A 21 8.62 2.38 13.45
C SER A 21 9.83 1.77 14.16
N ILE A 22 10.95 1.66 13.45
CA ILE A 22 12.21 1.14 13.98
C ILE A 22 13.18 2.32 14.09
N GLY A 23 13.36 2.84 15.30
CA GLY A 23 14.35 3.84 15.66
C GLY A 23 15.42 3.24 16.58
N GLU A 24 15.72 3.92 17.68
CA GLU A 24 16.48 3.32 18.80
C GLU A 24 15.63 2.26 19.54
N THR A 25 14.32 2.49 19.58
CA THR A 25 13.27 1.61 20.09
C THR A 25 12.29 1.24 18.97
N VAL A 26 11.58 0.12 19.14
CA VAL A 26 10.46 -0.25 18.28
C VAL A 26 9.19 0.32 18.88
N GLU A 27 8.50 1.16 18.12
CA GLU A 27 7.28 1.84 18.58
C GLU A 27 6.14 1.59 17.61
N GLU A 28 4.94 1.35 18.15
CA GLU A 28 3.72 1.29 17.35
C GLU A 28 3.35 2.71 16.89
N VAL A 29 3.04 2.85 15.61
CA VAL A 29 2.67 4.15 15.03
C VAL A 29 1.40 4.01 14.20
N THR A 30 0.41 4.85 14.50
CA THR A 30 -0.92 4.84 13.87
C THR A 30 -1.07 5.88 12.75
N ASP A 31 -0.18 6.88 12.68
CA ASP A 31 -0.34 8.08 11.84
C ASP A 31 0.23 8.00 10.41
N PHE A 32 0.49 6.79 9.90
CA PHE A 32 1.03 6.61 8.55
C PHE A 32 -0.03 6.51 7.45
N GLY A 33 -1.32 6.56 7.77
CA GLY A 33 -2.40 6.56 6.78
C GLY A 33 -2.82 5.18 6.25
N PHE A 34 -2.20 4.11 6.77
CA PHE A 34 -2.64 2.73 6.55
C PHE A 34 -4.00 2.47 7.17
N LEU A 35 -4.79 1.60 6.55
CA LEU A 35 -5.98 1.03 7.17
C LEU A 35 -5.57 -0.11 8.11
N GLY A 36 -5.73 0.12 9.41
CA GLY A 36 -5.53 -0.90 10.46
C GLY A 36 -6.68 -1.90 10.58
N THR A 37 -7.88 -1.53 10.10
CA THR A 37 -9.14 -2.28 10.29
C THR A 37 -9.43 -3.34 9.22
N THR A 38 -8.59 -3.44 8.19
CA THR A 38 -8.70 -4.42 7.11
C THR A 38 -7.37 -5.15 6.93
N PRO A 39 -7.38 -6.44 6.54
CA PRO A 39 -6.14 -7.15 6.25
C PRO A 39 -5.35 -6.50 5.10
N THR A 40 -4.04 -6.42 5.26
CA THR A 40 -3.13 -5.96 4.21
C THR A 40 -2.62 -7.16 3.39
N LEU A 41 -2.81 -7.11 2.08
CA LEU A 41 -2.26 -8.09 1.13
C LEU A 41 -0.79 -7.80 0.83
N SER A 42 -0.45 -6.52 0.68
CA SER A 42 0.91 -6.05 0.44
C SER A 42 1.08 -4.62 0.94
N CYS A 43 2.26 -4.30 1.45
CA CYS A 43 2.72 -2.94 1.67
C CYS A 43 4.12 -2.77 1.07
N HIS A 44 4.38 -1.62 0.45
CA HIS A 44 5.68 -1.35 -0.18
C HIS A 44 5.99 0.16 -0.14
N ALA A 45 7.27 0.51 -0.05
CA ALA A 45 7.71 1.85 -0.42
C ALA A 45 7.61 2.03 -1.94
N LEU A 46 6.89 3.08 -2.35
CA LEU A 46 6.74 3.49 -3.74
C LEU A 46 7.48 4.82 -3.89
N GLY A 47 8.06 5.11 -5.06
CA GLY A 47 9.03 6.20 -5.28
C GLY A 47 8.90 7.49 -4.42
N ASN A 48 10.03 8.17 -4.18
CA ASN A 48 10.11 9.45 -3.46
C ASN A 48 9.47 9.46 -2.04
N GLY A 49 9.59 8.35 -1.31
CA GLY A 49 9.12 8.27 0.08
C GLY A 49 7.59 8.15 0.21
N ALA A 50 6.91 7.76 -0.86
CA ALA A 50 5.53 7.33 -0.78
C ALA A 50 5.44 5.87 -0.30
N LEU A 51 4.28 5.49 0.20
CA LEU A 51 3.96 4.13 0.59
C LEU A 51 2.71 3.69 -0.15
N VAL A 52 2.61 2.40 -0.43
CA VAL A 52 1.39 1.79 -0.95
C VAL A 52 0.94 0.67 -0.03
N GLN A 53 -0.36 0.62 0.24
CA GLN A 53 -1.04 -0.49 0.90
C GLN A 53 -2.06 -1.07 -0.06
N VAL A 54 -1.98 -2.37 -0.30
CA VAL A 54 -3.00 -3.13 -1.04
C VAL A 54 -3.79 -3.95 -0.03
N TYR A 55 -5.11 -3.81 -0.06
CA TYR A 55 -6.06 -4.52 0.81
C TYR A 55 -7.21 -5.08 -0.05
N PRO A 56 -8.05 -6.01 0.45
CA PRO A 56 -9.04 -6.69 -0.38
C PRO A 56 -9.98 -5.75 -1.15
N ASP A 57 -10.34 -4.61 -0.57
CA ASP A 57 -11.32 -3.70 -1.18
C ASP A 57 -10.69 -2.54 -1.96
N GLY A 58 -9.35 -2.46 -2.03
CA GLY A 58 -8.69 -1.34 -2.71
C GLY A 58 -7.19 -1.19 -2.50
N ILE A 59 -6.70 -0.02 -2.92
CA ILE A 59 -5.30 0.40 -2.80
C ILE A 59 -5.27 1.78 -2.14
N ARG A 60 -4.39 1.95 -1.15
CA ARG A 60 -4.03 3.26 -0.60
C ARG A 60 -2.63 3.63 -1.02
N HIS A 61 -2.52 4.77 -1.69
CA HIS A 61 -1.26 5.42 -2.00
C HIS A 61 -1.07 6.61 -1.05
N ILE A 62 -0.14 6.46 -0.12
CA ILE A 62 0.20 7.44 0.91
C ILE A 62 1.43 8.20 0.42
N ARG A 63 1.25 9.48 0.05
CA ARG A 63 2.36 10.32 -0.42
C ARG A 63 3.27 10.74 0.74
N ALA A 64 4.49 11.17 0.42
CA ALA A 64 5.45 11.66 1.42
C ALA A 64 4.93 12.83 2.27
N ASN A 65 3.97 13.61 1.76
CA ASN A 65 3.29 14.69 2.49
C ASN A 65 2.07 14.21 3.30
N LYS A 66 1.94 12.91 3.53
CA LYS A 66 0.83 12.23 4.24
C LYS A 66 -0.54 12.32 3.57
N ARG A 67 -0.64 12.85 2.34
CA ARG A 67 -1.90 12.77 1.57
C ARG A 67 -2.15 11.33 1.14
N VAL A 68 -3.37 10.85 1.34
CA VAL A 68 -3.78 9.50 0.98
C VAL A 68 -4.71 9.57 -0.23
N ASN A 69 -4.32 8.91 -1.31
CA ASN A 69 -5.19 8.62 -2.44
C ASN A 69 -5.68 7.17 -2.31
N GLU A 70 -7.00 6.99 -2.39
CA GLU A 70 -7.63 5.68 -2.29
C GLU A 70 -8.24 5.30 -3.63
N TRP A 71 -7.86 4.12 -4.13
CA TRP A 71 -8.54 3.46 -5.23
C TRP A 71 -9.38 2.33 -4.66
N LYS A 72 -10.66 2.27 -5.03
CA LYS A 72 -11.59 1.23 -4.56
C LYS A 72 -11.85 0.24 -5.68
N ALA A 73 -11.85 -1.04 -5.34
CA ALA A 73 -12.19 -2.09 -6.29
C ALA A 73 -13.61 -1.85 -6.87
N PRO A 74 -13.79 -1.95 -8.19
CA PRO A 74 -15.07 -1.65 -8.82
C PRO A 74 -16.14 -2.70 -8.50
N GLY A 75 -17.36 -2.23 -8.24
CA GLY A 75 -18.52 -3.08 -7.98
C GLY A 75 -18.41 -3.86 -6.67
N LYS A 76 -18.60 -5.19 -6.73
CA LYS A 76 -18.46 -6.13 -5.60
C LYS A 76 -17.19 -6.99 -5.71
N LYS A 77 -16.21 -6.55 -6.49
CA LYS A 77 -14.96 -7.29 -6.69
C LYS A 77 -14.00 -7.02 -5.55
N SER A 78 -13.13 -7.99 -5.26
CA SER A 78 -12.04 -7.82 -4.31
C SER A 78 -10.71 -8.23 -4.93
N ILE A 79 -9.62 -7.67 -4.41
CA ILE A 79 -8.24 -7.97 -4.80
C ILE A 79 -7.85 -9.30 -4.18
N VAL A 80 -7.49 -10.28 -5.01
CA VAL A 80 -7.10 -11.63 -4.58
C VAL A 80 -5.59 -11.84 -4.59
N LYS A 81 -4.87 -11.13 -5.45
CA LYS A 81 -3.40 -11.13 -5.55
C LYS A 81 -2.90 -9.76 -5.98
N CYS A 82 -1.66 -9.46 -5.64
CA CYS A 82 -0.99 -8.26 -6.11
C CYS A 82 0.51 -8.50 -6.25
N ALA A 83 1.14 -7.73 -7.13
CA ALA A 83 2.58 -7.61 -7.29
C ALA A 83 2.93 -6.12 -7.29
N VAL A 84 3.96 -5.75 -6.52
CA VAL A 84 4.37 -4.36 -6.34
C VAL A 84 5.88 -4.26 -6.48
N ASN A 85 6.35 -3.26 -7.21
CA ASN A 85 7.75 -2.87 -7.26
C ASN A 85 7.90 -1.37 -6.93
N GLN A 86 9.06 -0.78 -7.22
CA GLN A 86 9.39 0.59 -6.85
C GLN A 86 8.48 1.67 -7.49
N ARG A 87 7.83 1.38 -8.62
CA ARG A 87 6.99 2.35 -9.37
C ARG A 87 5.68 1.78 -9.91
N GLN A 88 5.48 0.47 -9.84
CA GLN A 88 4.38 -0.22 -10.47
C GLN A 88 3.63 -1.07 -9.45
N VAL A 89 2.31 -1.12 -9.62
CA VAL A 89 1.40 -1.95 -8.83
C VAL A 89 0.51 -2.69 -9.82
N MET A 90 0.47 -4.01 -9.72
CA MET A 90 -0.45 -4.85 -10.47
C MET A 90 -1.32 -5.61 -9.49
N ILE A 91 -2.62 -5.65 -9.75
CA ILE A 91 -3.59 -6.38 -8.92
C ILE A 91 -4.39 -7.34 -9.77
N ALA A 92 -4.80 -8.44 -9.15
CA ALA A 92 -5.78 -9.36 -9.71
C ALA A 92 -7.05 -9.28 -8.89
N LEU A 93 -8.19 -9.07 -9.56
CA LEU A 93 -9.52 -9.04 -8.95
C LEU A 93 -10.18 -10.42 -9.00
N THR A 94 -11.18 -10.61 -8.14
CA THR A 94 -12.15 -11.71 -8.29
C THR A 94 -12.74 -11.70 -9.71
N GLY A 95 -12.68 -12.85 -10.38
CA GLY A 95 -13.05 -12.98 -11.80
C GLY A 95 -11.85 -13.01 -12.75
N GLY A 96 -10.61 -12.85 -12.25
CA GLY A 96 -9.39 -12.99 -13.05
C GLY A 96 -8.98 -11.75 -13.83
N GLU A 97 -9.67 -10.62 -13.62
CA GLU A 97 -9.30 -9.34 -14.21
C GLU A 97 -8.02 -8.79 -13.57
N LEU A 98 -7.16 -8.23 -14.40
CA LEU A 98 -5.95 -7.55 -13.96
C LEU A 98 -6.13 -6.04 -14.10
N VAL A 99 -5.66 -5.30 -13.12
CA VAL A 99 -5.58 -3.83 -13.19
C VAL A 99 -4.14 -3.43 -12.92
N TYR A 100 -3.61 -2.57 -13.79
CA TYR A 100 -2.25 -2.09 -13.73
C TYR A 100 -2.21 -0.62 -13.29
N PHE A 101 -1.25 -0.29 -12.44
CA PHE A 101 -0.98 1.07 -12.01
C PHE A 101 0.49 1.40 -12.13
N GLU A 102 0.78 2.63 -12.55
CA GLU A 102 2.13 3.16 -12.65
C GLU A 102 2.24 4.54 -12.01
N MET A 103 3.33 4.73 -11.26
CA MET A 103 3.69 6.01 -10.69
C MET A 103 4.41 6.86 -11.72
N ASP A 104 3.78 7.98 -12.09
CA ASP A 104 4.38 8.95 -12.98
C ASP A 104 5.53 9.75 -12.31
N PRO A 105 6.30 10.54 -13.07
CA PRO A 105 7.39 11.35 -12.51
C PRO A 105 6.95 12.39 -11.47
N THR A 106 5.66 12.78 -11.45
CA THR A 106 5.10 13.71 -10.46
C THR A 106 4.73 13.02 -9.15
N GLY A 107 4.86 11.69 -9.10
CA GLY A 107 4.50 10.86 -7.96
C GLY A 107 2.99 10.65 -7.83
N GLN A 108 2.24 10.71 -8.93
CA GLN A 108 0.85 10.29 -8.98
C GLN A 108 0.78 8.84 -9.48
N LEU A 109 -0.07 8.03 -8.84
CA LEU A 109 -0.32 6.65 -9.22
C LEU A 109 -1.52 6.62 -10.15
N ASN A 110 -1.29 6.27 -11.42
CA ASN A 110 -2.30 6.29 -12.46
C ASN A 110 -2.72 4.85 -12.80
N GLU A 111 -4.02 4.67 -13.04
CA GLU A 111 -4.61 3.41 -13.50
C GLU A 111 -4.49 3.30 -15.02
N TYR A 112 -4.16 2.11 -15.51
CA TYR A 112 -4.09 1.76 -16.92
C TYR A 112 -4.91 0.49 -17.16
N LEU A 113 -5.72 0.53 -18.23
CA LEU A 113 -6.57 -0.58 -18.70
C LEU A 113 -5.82 -1.51 -19.65
#